data_AF-A0A074TCR1-F1
#
_entry.id   AF-A0A074TCR1-F1
#
_cell.length_a   1.000
_cell.length_b   1.000
_cell.length_c   1.000
_cell.angle_alpha   90.00
_cell.angle_beta   90.00
_cell.angle_gamma   90.00
#
_symmetry.space_group_name_H-M   'P 1'
#
loop_
_entity.id
_entity.type
_entity.pdbx_description
1 polymer ?
#
loop_
_entity_poly.entity_id
_entity_poly.type
_entity_poly.pdbx_seq_one_letter_code
_entity_poly.pdbx_strand_id
1 'polypeptide(L)'
;MTIFFWDCNNRPVARDDYAETAYNTPVKIDVLANDYDRDGDTLKIYGTPTASNGSVAVNADGTITFTPDADFSGTAEICYKISDGHGGYDTATVNVCVEEEQPDGIVSGTSGDDLIDYDYTGDPQGDMVDHEDAILPHDTPNDDIIEAGAGNDTVYAGAGNDSVDGGDGNDLIYGQGGDDTLNGDAGNDTIYGDNGGEDSHTPVADPVSEKLDWGCFKTDCGHVVDQTVDMGNTKVAFDFNVLDQGASATFTNQTEYVGSTGIDAHSGLKLYGCGGEGGIDPTSSTTLTFSSDNDKYTGEVQHTSFLINDVDKGYPYDNHVDVVTLSALDADGKPVAIKITPMGDQTVTDNGDGTYTITGTDSDTGDGTHDADDKVGSVRIDIADPMAKLTIGYANGANTDQAITVTDMHFETVPVQTDAGEPGDDLINGGLGDDVLYGEQGNDTLNGDAGNDTLDGGAGNDLLHGGDGNDSLSGGDGDDSLYGDAGNDTINGGAGDDYLSGGEGD
;
A
#
# COMPACT_ATOMS: atom_id res chain seq x y z
N MET A 1 54.29 58.66 -34.07
CA MET A 1 54.37 57.35 -33.39
C MET A 1 53.00 56.73 -33.55
N THR A 2 52.84 55.85 -34.52
CA THR A 2 51.59 55.11 -34.73
C THR A 2 51.71 53.86 -33.85
N ILE A 3 50.92 53.80 -32.79
CA ILE A 3 50.84 52.61 -31.93
C ILE A 3 49.90 51.64 -32.65
N PHE A 4 50.42 50.50 -33.09
CA PHE A 4 49.60 49.38 -33.51
C PHE A 4 49.20 48.63 -32.24
N PHE A 5 47.91 48.62 -31.90
CA PHE A 5 47.36 47.60 -31.01
C PHE A 5 47.19 46.35 -31.88
N TRP A 6 47.90 45.28 -31.54
CA TRP A 6 47.44 43.96 -31.91
C TRP A 6 46.36 43.66 -30.88
N ASP A 7 45.09 43.80 -31.24
CA ASP A 7 44.05 43.18 -30.43
C ASP A 7 44.28 41.68 -30.56
N CYS A 8 44.74 41.06 -29.47
CA CYS A 8 44.87 39.62 -29.41
C CYS A 8 43.45 39.05 -29.37
N ASN A 9 43.06 38.31 -30.40
CA ASN A 9 41.79 37.58 -30.44
C ASN A 9 41.60 36.79 -29.14
N ASN A 10 40.67 37.23 -28.32
CA ASN A 10 40.25 36.58 -27.10
C ASN A 10 39.45 35.33 -27.49
N ARG A 11 39.48 34.32 -26.62
CA ARG A 11 38.67 33.13 -26.84
C ARG A 11 37.23 33.46 -26.44
N PRO A 12 36.23 32.89 -27.13
CA PRO A 12 34.87 32.96 -26.67
C PRO A 12 34.74 32.23 -25.32
N VAL A 13 33.71 32.58 -24.56
CA VAL A 13 33.36 31.91 -23.29
C VAL A 13 32.00 31.28 -23.47
N ALA A 14 31.98 29.95 -23.49
CA ALA A 14 30.76 29.17 -23.45
C ALA A 14 30.31 28.99 -21.99
N ARG A 15 29.00 29.02 -21.72
CA ARG A 15 28.45 28.82 -20.38
C ARG A 15 27.35 27.76 -20.42
N ASP A 16 27.34 26.92 -19.39
CA ASP A 16 26.37 25.85 -19.31
C ASP A 16 24.92 26.38 -19.30
N ASP A 17 24.05 25.65 -19.98
CA ASP A 17 22.63 25.94 -20.14
C ASP A 17 21.76 24.91 -19.42
N TYR A 18 20.47 25.26 -19.31
CA TYR A 18 19.45 24.41 -18.73
C TYR A 18 18.16 24.49 -19.55
N ALA A 19 17.48 23.36 -19.72
CA ALA A 19 16.15 23.30 -20.31
C ALA A 19 15.30 22.21 -19.64
N GLU A 20 13.99 22.36 -19.78
CA GLU A 20 13.00 21.36 -19.37
C GLU A 20 12.13 21.02 -20.58
N THR A 21 11.63 19.79 -20.64
CA THR A 21 10.68 19.36 -21.64
C THR A 21 9.77 18.26 -21.10
N ALA A 22 8.54 18.21 -21.59
CA ALA A 22 7.61 17.14 -21.27
C ALA A 22 8.11 15.79 -21.83
N TYR A 23 7.61 14.70 -21.26
CA TYR A 23 7.86 13.33 -21.72
C TYR A 23 7.65 13.20 -23.23
N ASN A 24 8.56 12.46 -23.90
CA ASN A 24 8.56 12.24 -25.35
C ASN A 24 8.43 13.50 -26.24
N THR A 25 8.71 14.71 -25.71
CA THR A 25 8.51 15.98 -26.41
C THR A 25 9.84 16.65 -26.77
N PRO A 26 10.09 17.02 -28.05
CA PRO A 26 11.27 17.80 -28.42
C PRO A 26 11.26 19.24 -27.90
N VAL A 27 12.42 19.75 -27.48
CA VAL A 27 12.60 21.13 -26.98
C VAL A 27 13.61 21.92 -27.82
N LYS A 28 13.32 23.20 -28.03
CA LYS A 28 14.20 24.16 -28.72
C LYS A 28 14.94 25.03 -27.70
N ILE A 29 16.27 25.10 -27.81
CA ILE A 29 17.15 25.73 -26.82
C ILE A 29 18.07 26.75 -27.50
N ASP A 30 18.11 27.98 -26.98
CA ASP A 30 19.03 29.04 -27.42
C ASP A 30 20.32 29.02 -26.59
N VAL A 31 21.21 28.07 -26.92
CA VAL A 31 22.47 27.82 -26.20
C VAL A 31 23.53 28.92 -26.36
N LEU A 32 23.27 29.93 -27.19
CA LEU A 32 24.20 31.06 -27.38
C LEU A 32 23.78 32.29 -26.57
N ALA A 33 22.64 32.25 -25.88
CA ALA A 33 22.05 33.42 -25.23
C ALA A 33 22.87 33.94 -24.04
N ASN A 34 23.56 33.05 -23.32
CA ASN A 34 24.39 33.35 -22.15
C ASN A 34 25.91 33.39 -22.48
N ASP A 35 26.28 33.01 -23.70
CA ASP A 35 27.65 32.97 -24.20
C ASP A 35 28.13 34.37 -24.59
N TYR A 36 29.44 34.61 -24.47
CA TYR A 36 29.98 35.90 -24.87
C TYR A 36 31.41 35.83 -25.38
N ASP A 37 31.72 36.77 -26.26
CA ASP A 37 33.08 37.06 -26.70
C ASP A 37 33.48 38.48 -26.30
N ARG A 38 34.72 38.65 -25.85
CA ARG A 38 35.19 39.94 -25.33
C ARG A 38 35.52 40.96 -26.42
N ASP A 39 35.88 40.48 -27.61
CA ASP A 39 36.15 41.31 -28.78
C ASP A 39 34.85 41.69 -29.51
N GLY A 40 33.74 41.04 -29.15
CA GLY A 40 32.41 41.29 -29.69
C GLY A 40 32.13 40.53 -30.99
N ASP A 41 32.88 39.47 -31.25
CA ASP A 41 32.68 38.61 -32.40
C ASP A 41 31.37 37.82 -32.31
N THR A 42 30.78 37.54 -33.48
CA THR A 42 29.53 36.77 -33.55
C THR A 42 29.79 35.29 -33.33
N LEU A 43 29.22 34.74 -32.26
CA LEU A 43 29.34 33.34 -31.89
C LEU A 43 28.45 32.43 -32.76
N LYS A 44 28.94 31.22 -33.02
CA LYS A 44 28.20 30.14 -33.71
C LYS A 44 28.54 28.79 -33.12
N ILE A 45 27.56 27.88 -33.13
CA ILE A 45 27.78 26.47 -32.84
C ILE A 45 28.72 25.88 -33.90
N TYR A 46 29.73 25.15 -33.45
CA TYR A 46 30.77 24.54 -34.26
C TYR A 46 30.72 23.01 -34.16
N GLY A 47 30.50 22.36 -35.30
CA GLY A 47 30.34 20.91 -35.37
C GLY A 47 28.91 20.47 -35.04
N THR A 48 28.75 19.17 -34.78
CA THR A 48 27.47 18.57 -34.38
C THR A 48 27.50 18.34 -32.87
N PRO A 49 26.57 18.94 -32.09
CA PRO A 49 26.41 18.61 -30.68
C PRO A 49 26.12 17.12 -30.48
N THR A 50 26.44 16.61 -29.31
CA THR A 50 26.12 15.23 -28.92
C THR A 50 25.29 15.25 -27.66
N ALA A 51 24.34 14.32 -27.53
CA ALA A 51 23.51 14.17 -26.33
C ALA A 51 23.59 12.74 -25.80
N SER A 52 23.40 12.59 -24.48
CA SER A 52 22.92 11.34 -23.90
C SER A 52 21.40 11.26 -23.99
N ASN A 53 20.85 10.06 -24.13
CA ASN A 53 19.41 9.78 -24.05
C ASN A 53 18.54 10.65 -24.99
N GLY A 54 19.02 10.85 -26.22
CA GLY A 54 18.33 11.63 -27.24
C GLY A 54 19.24 12.07 -28.38
N SER A 55 18.67 12.88 -29.27
CA SER A 55 19.34 13.41 -30.46
C SER A 55 19.25 14.94 -30.52
N VAL A 56 20.23 15.57 -31.19
CA VAL A 56 20.30 17.04 -31.30
C VAL A 56 20.46 17.48 -32.74
N ALA A 57 19.63 18.44 -33.16
CA ALA A 57 19.73 19.12 -34.43
C ALA A 57 20.05 20.61 -34.24
N VAL A 58 20.98 21.14 -35.03
CA VAL A 58 21.27 22.59 -35.05
C VAL A 58 20.34 23.27 -36.04
N ASN A 59 19.60 24.27 -35.58
CA ASN A 59 18.64 25.01 -36.37
C ASN A 59 19.31 26.13 -37.17
N ALA A 60 18.64 26.57 -38.26
CA ALA A 60 19.16 27.62 -39.13
C ALA A 60 19.27 29.00 -38.45
N ASP A 61 18.54 29.21 -37.35
CA ASP A 61 18.57 30.44 -36.55
C ASP A 61 19.66 30.45 -35.46
N GLY A 62 20.43 29.37 -35.32
CA GLY A 62 21.52 29.26 -34.34
C GLY A 62 21.14 28.58 -33.03
N THR A 63 19.87 28.25 -32.83
CA THR A 63 19.41 27.42 -31.70
C THR A 63 19.67 25.93 -31.95
N ILE A 64 19.47 25.08 -30.95
CA ILE A 64 19.41 23.63 -31.10
C ILE A 64 18.00 23.11 -30.80
N THR A 65 17.64 21.96 -31.38
CA THR A 65 16.48 21.17 -30.98
C THR A 65 16.98 19.84 -30.42
N PHE A 66 16.64 19.56 -29.18
CA PHE A 66 16.84 18.26 -28.54
C PHE A 66 15.56 17.43 -28.65
N THR A 67 15.71 16.16 -28.98
CA THR A 67 14.63 15.17 -29.02
C THR A 67 15.05 14.03 -28.09
N PRO A 68 14.37 13.83 -26.94
CA PRO A 68 14.62 12.68 -26.08
C PRO A 68 14.56 11.36 -26.85
N ASP A 69 15.28 10.34 -26.40
CA ASP A 69 15.00 8.97 -26.82
C ASP A 69 13.59 8.58 -26.34
N ALA A 70 12.93 7.66 -27.06
CA ALA A 70 11.60 7.20 -26.67
C ALA A 70 11.64 6.64 -25.24
N ASP A 71 10.64 7.01 -24.44
CA ASP A 71 10.38 6.53 -23.09
C ASP A 71 11.46 6.90 -22.07
N PHE A 72 12.27 7.91 -22.39
CA PHE A 72 13.26 8.45 -21.47
C PHE A 72 12.68 9.58 -20.62
N SER A 73 12.72 9.40 -19.30
CA SER A 73 12.55 10.46 -18.31
C SER A 73 13.86 10.70 -17.53
N GLY A 74 14.00 11.89 -16.95
CA GLY A 74 15.18 12.28 -16.18
C GLY A 74 16.13 13.21 -16.95
N THR A 75 17.40 13.30 -16.51
CA THR A 75 18.33 14.31 -17.04
C THR A 75 19.15 13.78 -18.22
N ALA A 76 19.04 14.44 -19.37
CA ALA A 76 19.93 14.29 -20.52
C ALA A 76 21.00 15.40 -20.54
N GLU A 77 22.22 15.07 -20.93
CA GLU A 77 23.32 16.04 -21.08
C GLU A 77 23.67 16.22 -22.55
N ILE A 78 23.70 17.47 -23.02
CA ILE A 78 24.14 17.86 -24.36
C ILE A 78 25.50 18.54 -24.25
N CYS A 79 26.52 18.07 -24.98
CA CYS A 79 27.77 18.79 -25.13
C CYS A 79 27.78 19.57 -26.46
N TYR A 80 28.03 20.88 -26.39
CA TYR A 80 28.15 21.74 -27.57
C TYR A 80 29.46 22.54 -27.54
N LYS A 81 29.85 23.04 -28.71
CA LYS A 81 31.07 23.80 -28.93
C LYS A 81 30.76 25.05 -29.72
N ILE A 82 31.32 26.19 -29.33
CA ILE A 82 31.15 27.47 -30.03
C ILE A 82 32.47 27.93 -30.68
N SER A 83 32.36 28.80 -31.69
CA SER A 83 33.49 29.48 -32.32
C SER A 83 33.20 30.96 -32.54
N ASP A 84 34.25 31.78 -32.40
CA ASP A 84 34.28 33.21 -32.72
C ASP A 84 34.49 33.49 -34.23
N GLY A 85 34.80 32.47 -35.04
CA GLY A 85 35.15 32.62 -36.46
C GLY A 85 36.56 33.16 -36.72
N HIS A 86 37.32 33.50 -35.69
CA HIS A 86 38.71 34.00 -35.74
C HIS A 86 39.73 33.03 -35.12
N GLY A 87 39.29 31.82 -34.77
CA GLY A 87 40.13 30.69 -34.36
C GLY A 87 40.05 30.37 -32.88
N GLY A 88 39.26 31.11 -32.10
CA GLY A 88 38.87 30.76 -30.75
C GLY A 88 37.69 29.78 -30.73
N TYR A 89 37.71 28.93 -29.70
CA TYR A 89 36.67 27.94 -29.43
C TYR A 89 36.51 27.76 -27.92
N ASP A 90 35.31 27.39 -27.53
CA ASP A 90 35.02 26.93 -26.17
C ASP A 90 33.88 25.91 -26.18
N THR A 91 33.71 25.16 -25.09
CA THR A 91 32.71 24.09 -24.95
C THR A 91 31.92 24.27 -23.68
N ALA A 92 30.64 23.98 -23.72
CA ALA A 92 29.76 23.96 -22.56
C ALA A 92 28.75 22.81 -22.70
N THR A 93 27.96 22.63 -21.65
CA THR A 93 26.94 21.59 -21.55
C THR A 93 25.54 22.19 -21.42
N VAL A 94 24.53 21.44 -21.83
CA VAL A 94 23.12 21.71 -21.54
C VAL A 94 22.60 20.54 -20.73
N ASN A 95 22.09 20.79 -19.53
CA ASN A 95 21.30 19.80 -18.80
C ASN A 95 19.84 19.97 -19.18
N VAL A 96 19.25 18.94 -19.81
CA VAL A 96 17.84 18.90 -20.16
C VAL A 96 17.13 17.95 -19.21
N CYS A 97 16.20 18.46 -18.41
CA CYS A 97 15.32 17.64 -17.60
C CYS A 97 14.11 17.24 -18.44
N VAL A 98 13.94 15.94 -18.68
CA VAL A 98 12.74 15.36 -19.29
C VAL A 98 11.83 14.91 -18.17
N GLU A 99 10.61 15.44 -18.15
CA GLU A 99 9.59 15.08 -17.17
C GLU A 99 9.24 13.59 -17.28
N GLU A 100 8.71 13.02 -16.20
CA GLU A 100 8.14 11.68 -16.19
C GLU A 100 6.83 11.65 -17.00
N GLU A 101 6.47 10.47 -17.49
CA GLU A 101 5.13 10.23 -18.01
C GLU A 101 4.13 10.62 -16.92
N GLN A 102 3.08 11.34 -17.31
CA GLN A 102 2.06 11.78 -16.36
C GLN A 102 0.92 10.76 -16.39
N PRO A 103 0.28 10.47 -15.25
CA PRO A 103 -0.91 9.64 -15.23
C PRO A 103 -1.98 10.26 -16.15
N ASP A 104 -2.71 9.42 -16.88
CA ASP A 104 -3.67 9.85 -17.89
C ASP A 104 -5.14 9.68 -17.47
N GLY A 105 -5.36 9.17 -16.27
CA GLY A 105 -6.65 8.92 -15.63
C GLY A 105 -7.30 7.62 -16.08
N ILE A 106 -6.54 6.67 -16.65
CA ILE A 106 -7.05 5.37 -17.08
C ILE A 106 -6.18 4.26 -16.46
N VAL A 107 -6.80 3.40 -15.66
CA VAL A 107 -6.15 2.20 -15.13
C VAL A 107 -6.13 1.13 -16.22
N SER A 108 -4.95 0.89 -16.79
CA SER A 108 -4.74 -0.03 -17.89
C SER A 108 -4.20 -1.38 -17.44
N GLY A 109 -4.92 -2.44 -17.79
CA GLY A 109 -4.49 -3.83 -17.71
C GLY A 109 -3.49 -4.22 -18.79
N THR A 110 -3.13 -5.49 -18.83
CA THR A 110 -2.14 -6.04 -19.74
C THR A 110 -2.80 -6.83 -20.89
N SER A 111 -2.17 -7.93 -21.31
CA SER A 111 -2.69 -8.80 -22.38
C SER A 111 -2.80 -10.26 -21.94
N GLY A 112 -2.70 -10.49 -20.64
CA GLY A 112 -3.08 -11.75 -20.02
C GLY A 112 -3.74 -11.46 -18.68
N ASP A 113 -4.25 -12.52 -18.05
CA ASP A 113 -5.08 -12.45 -16.84
C ASP A 113 -4.52 -11.52 -15.75
N ASP A 114 -5.26 -10.46 -15.47
CA ASP A 114 -4.96 -9.42 -14.48
C ASP A 114 -5.95 -9.45 -13.31
N LEU A 115 -5.46 -9.04 -12.13
CA LEU A 115 -6.29 -8.68 -10.99
C LEU A 115 -6.13 -7.17 -10.81
N ILE A 116 -7.17 -6.42 -11.20
CA ILE A 116 -7.21 -4.97 -11.11
C ILE A 116 -8.08 -4.64 -9.90
N ASP A 117 -7.43 -4.26 -8.81
CA ASP A 117 -8.04 -3.81 -7.57
C ASP A 117 -7.33 -2.53 -7.08
N TYR A 118 -7.71 -2.05 -5.90
CA TYR A 118 -7.09 -0.89 -5.24
C TYR A 118 -5.55 -0.95 -5.19
N ASP A 119 -4.96 -2.15 -5.06
CA ASP A 119 -3.51 -2.35 -4.94
C ASP A 119 -2.83 -2.60 -6.30
N TYR A 120 -3.55 -2.47 -7.41
CA TYR A 120 -3.01 -2.71 -8.75
C TYR A 120 -1.93 -1.68 -9.12
N THR A 121 -0.74 -2.18 -9.44
CA THR A 121 0.41 -1.36 -9.87
C THR A 121 0.90 -1.74 -11.27
N GLY A 122 0.08 -2.42 -12.07
CA GLY A 122 0.45 -2.87 -13.41
C GLY A 122 0.34 -1.78 -14.48
N ASP A 123 -0.32 -0.68 -14.14
CA ASP A 123 -0.52 0.46 -15.03
C ASP A 123 0.84 1.11 -15.45
N PRO A 124 1.10 1.31 -16.75
CA PRO A 124 2.36 1.89 -17.23
C PRO A 124 2.56 3.36 -16.85
N GLN A 125 1.48 4.11 -16.71
CA GLN A 125 1.44 5.53 -16.36
C GLN A 125 1.37 5.74 -14.83
N GLY A 126 1.02 4.69 -14.08
CA GLY A 126 0.90 4.65 -12.63
C GLY A 126 -0.45 5.11 -12.11
N ASP A 127 -1.49 5.11 -12.95
CA ASP A 127 -2.88 5.36 -12.57
C ASP A 127 -3.39 4.21 -11.68
N MET A 128 -4.18 4.53 -10.66
CA MET A 128 -4.63 3.57 -9.65
C MET A 128 -6.10 3.77 -9.28
N VAL A 129 -6.81 2.67 -9.08
CA VAL A 129 -8.21 2.68 -8.62
C VAL A 129 -8.32 3.36 -7.26
N ASP A 130 -9.29 4.27 -7.08
CA ASP A 130 -9.66 4.90 -5.80
C ASP A 130 -8.55 5.73 -5.13
N HIS A 131 -7.60 6.26 -5.90
CA HIS A 131 -6.43 6.99 -5.36
C HIS A 131 -6.57 8.53 -5.36
N GLU A 132 -7.79 9.04 -5.52
CA GLU A 132 -8.09 10.48 -5.65
C GLU A 132 -7.25 11.18 -6.74
N ASP A 133 -6.86 10.46 -7.80
CA ASP A 133 -5.93 10.96 -8.82
C ASP A 133 -6.60 11.75 -9.95
N ALA A 134 -7.93 11.71 -10.10
CA ALA A 134 -8.80 12.74 -10.71
C ALA A 134 -8.13 13.68 -11.72
N ILE A 135 -7.73 13.14 -12.88
CA ILE A 135 -7.02 13.88 -13.94
C ILE A 135 -7.97 14.33 -15.04
N LEU A 136 -9.02 13.55 -15.31
CA LEU A 136 -9.96 13.85 -16.38
C LEU A 136 -11.13 14.73 -15.88
N PRO A 137 -11.70 15.61 -16.73
CA PRO A 137 -12.80 16.50 -16.32
C PRO A 137 -14.10 15.80 -15.86
N HIS A 138 -14.17 14.48 -15.98
CA HIS A 138 -15.32 13.63 -15.66
C HIS A 138 -15.01 12.56 -14.60
N ASP A 139 -13.80 12.60 -14.06
CA ASP A 139 -13.24 11.70 -13.06
C ASP A 139 -13.19 12.55 -11.77
N THR A 140 -14.28 12.48 -10.98
CA THR A 140 -14.26 13.04 -9.62
C THR A 140 -13.47 12.10 -8.72
N PRO A 141 -13.02 12.50 -7.51
CA PRO A 141 -12.16 11.62 -6.71
C PRO A 141 -12.89 10.31 -6.47
N ASN A 142 -12.37 9.23 -7.09
CA ASN A 142 -12.87 7.85 -7.12
C ASN A 142 -13.79 7.45 -8.28
N ASP A 143 -14.05 8.31 -9.27
CA ASP A 143 -14.75 7.89 -10.49
C ASP A 143 -13.71 7.44 -11.52
N ASP A 144 -13.40 6.15 -11.53
CA ASP A 144 -12.30 5.59 -12.28
C ASP A 144 -12.68 5.15 -13.70
N ILE A 145 -11.70 5.17 -14.59
CA ILE A 145 -11.80 4.54 -15.92
C ILE A 145 -10.82 3.37 -15.96
N ILE A 146 -11.32 2.17 -16.18
CA ILE A 146 -10.54 0.94 -16.18
C ILE A 146 -10.65 0.25 -17.55
N GLU A 147 -9.50 -0.01 -18.18
CA GLU A 147 -9.38 -0.80 -19.41
C GLU A 147 -8.59 -2.08 -19.11
N ALA A 148 -9.26 -3.21 -18.84
CA ALA A 148 -8.61 -4.45 -18.41
C ALA A 148 -7.79 -5.11 -19.55
N GLY A 149 -8.29 -5.02 -20.78
CA GLY A 149 -7.51 -5.33 -21.97
C GLY A 149 -7.81 -6.71 -22.54
N ALA A 150 -6.89 -7.66 -22.40
CA ALA A 150 -7.11 -9.01 -22.90
C ALA A 150 -6.60 -10.02 -21.88
N GLY A 151 -7.28 -11.15 -21.73
CA GLY A 151 -7.03 -12.05 -20.61
C GLY A 151 -8.35 -12.43 -19.98
N ASN A 152 -8.32 -13.34 -19.01
CA ASN A 152 -9.47 -13.52 -18.15
C ASN A 152 -9.21 -12.70 -16.88
N ASP A 153 -9.75 -11.50 -16.85
CA ASP A 153 -9.41 -10.48 -15.87
C ASP A 153 -10.40 -10.48 -14.71
N THR A 154 -9.95 -10.00 -13.55
CA THR A 154 -10.80 -9.74 -12.40
C THR A 154 -10.65 -8.28 -12.01
N VAL A 155 -11.74 -7.53 -12.07
CA VAL A 155 -11.77 -6.08 -11.82
C VAL A 155 -12.64 -5.76 -10.62
N TYR A 156 -12.11 -4.97 -9.70
CA TYR A 156 -12.81 -4.33 -8.59
C TYR A 156 -12.70 -2.82 -8.80
N ALA A 157 -13.80 -2.18 -9.21
CA ALA A 157 -13.80 -0.80 -9.70
C ALA A 157 -13.70 0.27 -8.61
N GLY A 158 -14.14 -0.07 -7.40
CA GLY A 158 -13.95 0.75 -6.20
C GLY A 158 -15.21 1.49 -5.79
N ALA A 159 -15.01 2.66 -5.21
CA ALA A 159 -16.06 3.49 -4.67
C ALA A 159 -16.26 4.76 -5.50
N GLY A 160 -16.93 4.70 -6.63
CA GLY A 160 -17.38 5.89 -7.32
C GLY A 160 -18.31 5.51 -8.45
N ASN A 161 -18.51 6.44 -9.38
CA ASN A 161 -19.23 6.12 -10.60
C ASN A 161 -18.21 5.74 -11.68
N ASP A 162 -17.95 4.44 -11.78
CA ASP A 162 -16.83 3.90 -12.51
C ASP A 162 -17.20 3.51 -13.95
N SER A 163 -16.20 3.47 -14.81
CA SER A 163 -16.32 3.02 -16.19
C SER A 163 -15.33 1.90 -16.46
N VAL A 164 -15.83 0.67 -16.58
CA VAL A 164 -15.01 -0.53 -16.78
C VAL A 164 -15.23 -1.12 -18.18
N ASP A 165 -14.13 -1.46 -18.84
CA ASP A 165 -14.06 -2.25 -20.06
C ASP A 165 -13.22 -3.51 -19.81
N GLY A 166 -13.87 -4.69 -19.83
CA GLY A 166 -13.24 -6.00 -19.65
C GLY A 166 -12.37 -6.42 -20.84
N GLY A 167 -12.80 -6.09 -22.06
CA GLY A 167 -12.07 -6.39 -23.28
C GLY A 167 -12.18 -7.86 -23.74
N ASP A 168 -11.06 -8.43 -24.21
CA ASP A 168 -11.06 -9.79 -24.79
C ASP A 168 -10.84 -10.87 -23.70
N GLY A 169 -11.85 -11.68 -23.41
CA GLY A 169 -11.69 -12.86 -22.56
C GLY A 169 -12.92 -13.20 -21.75
N ASN A 170 -12.76 -13.99 -20.69
CA ASN A 170 -13.86 -14.31 -19.79
C ASN A 170 -13.60 -13.61 -18.45
N ASP A 171 -14.24 -12.47 -18.26
CA ASP A 171 -13.91 -11.52 -17.22
C ASP A 171 -14.87 -11.60 -16.04
N LEU A 172 -14.38 -11.16 -14.89
CA LEU A 172 -15.13 -11.04 -13.66
C LEU A 172 -15.04 -9.60 -13.17
N ILE A 173 -16.14 -8.85 -13.30
CA ILE A 173 -16.17 -7.41 -13.02
C ILE A 173 -17.11 -7.13 -11.85
N TYR A 174 -16.66 -6.29 -10.92
CA TYR A 174 -17.44 -5.74 -9.81
C TYR A 174 -17.39 -4.21 -9.93
N GLY A 175 -18.53 -3.57 -10.23
CA GLY A 175 -18.66 -2.11 -10.26
C GLY A 175 -18.61 -1.49 -8.87
N GLN A 176 -19.03 -2.28 -7.87
CA GLN A 176 -18.84 -1.99 -6.46
C GLN A 176 -19.74 -0.86 -5.94
N GLY A 177 -19.38 0.41 -6.06
CA GLY A 177 -20.07 1.45 -5.29
C GLY A 177 -20.27 2.77 -5.98
N GLY A 178 -21.31 2.88 -6.77
CA GLY A 178 -21.84 4.12 -7.32
C GLY A 178 -22.72 3.78 -8.50
N ASP A 179 -22.99 4.76 -9.37
CA ASP A 179 -23.71 4.47 -10.63
C ASP A 179 -22.67 4.13 -11.71
N ASP A 180 -22.47 2.84 -11.98
CA ASP A 180 -21.36 2.36 -12.80
C ASP A 180 -21.74 2.08 -14.25
N THR A 181 -20.73 2.05 -15.12
CA THR A 181 -20.84 1.61 -16.52
C THR A 181 -19.86 0.47 -16.77
N LEU A 182 -20.39 -0.75 -16.90
CA LEU A 182 -19.60 -1.98 -16.96
C LEU A 182 -19.81 -2.69 -18.30
N ASN A 183 -18.73 -3.04 -19.00
CA ASN A 183 -18.77 -3.74 -20.28
C ASN A 183 -17.89 -4.99 -20.23
N GLY A 184 -18.47 -6.17 -20.49
CA GLY A 184 -17.73 -7.44 -20.60
C GLY A 184 -17.04 -7.62 -21.96
N ASP A 185 -17.61 -7.01 -23.00
CA ASP A 185 -17.04 -6.95 -24.34
C ASP A 185 -16.98 -8.33 -25.04
N ALA A 186 -15.89 -9.09 -24.99
CA ALA A 186 -15.75 -10.32 -25.77
C ALA A 186 -15.36 -11.55 -24.97
N GLY A 187 -16.35 -12.26 -24.45
CA GLY A 187 -16.28 -13.67 -24.11
C GLY A 187 -17.45 -14.05 -23.24
N ASN A 188 -17.25 -14.95 -22.28
CA ASN A 188 -18.34 -15.31 -21.37
C ASN A 188 -18.05 -14.71 -20.00
N ASP A 189 -18.68 -13.57 -19.75
CA ASP A 189 -18.32 -12.67 -18.67
C ASP A 189 -19.28 -12.82 -17.49
N THR A 190 -18.81 -12.42 -16.31
CA THR A 190 -19.63 -12.33 -15.11
C THR A 190 -19.48 -10.94 -14.52
N ILE A 191 -20.56 -10.17 -14.51
CA ILE A 191 -20.55 -8.76 -14.12
C ILE A 191 -21.55 -8.54 -12.99
N TYR A 192 -21.09 -7.88 -11.94
CA TYR A 192 -21.90 -7.40 -10.82
C TYR A 192 -21.86 -5.87 -10.84
N GLY A 193 -23.04 -5.26 -10.81
CA GLY A 193 -23.20 -3.82 -10.63
C GLY A 193 -22.51 -3.37 -9.34
N ASP A 194 -22.85 -4.02 -8.23
CA ASP A 194 -22.19 -3.80 -6.95
C ASP A 194 -21.13 -4.88 -6.61
N ASN A 195 -21.17 -5.40 -5.37
CA ASN A 195 -20.10 -6.19 -4.73
C ASN A 195 -20.22 -7.71 -4.93
N GLY A 196 -21.17 -8.15 -5.75
CA GLY A 196 -21.55 -9.57 -5.84
C GLY A 196 -22.12 -10.14 -4.54
N GLY A 197 -22.73 -9.27 -3.73
CA GLY A 197 -23.52 -9.60 -2.55
C GLY A 197 -24.16 -8.37 -1.90
N GLU A 198 -25.21 -8.57 -1.07
CA GLU A 198 -26.02 -7.54 -0.38
C GLU A 198 -25.28 -6.50 0.52
N ASP A 199 -23.96 -6.42 0.56
CA ASP A 199 -23.25 -5.45 1.42
C ASP A 199 -22.29 -4.58 0.61
N SER A 200 -22.55 -3.27 0.69
CA SER A 200 -21.60 -2.21 0.40
C SER A 200 -20.33 -2.42 1.23
N HIS A 201 -19.28 -1.80 0.77
CA HIS A 201 -17.94 -2.05 1.26
C HIS A 201 -17.77 -1.46 2.66
N THR A 202 -17.87 -2.39 3.58
CA THR A 202 -18.06 -2.23 5.00
C THR A 202 -17.08 -3.19 5.65
N PRO A 203 -16.53 -2.85 6.82
CA PRO A 203 -15.78 -3.82 7.59
C PRO A 203 -16.64 -5.07 7.73
N VAL A 204 -16.19 -6.22 7.22
CA VAL A 204 -16.95 -7.48 7.27
C VAL A 204 -17.32 -7.83 8.73
N ALA A 205 -16.60 -7.23 9.69
CA ALA A 205 -17.05 -7.00 11.06
C ALA A 205 -16.41 -5.75 11.71
N ASP A 206 -17.00 -5.26 12.80
CA ASP A 206 -16.36 -4.30 13.70
C ASP A 206 -15.02 -4.86 14.25
N PRO A 207 -14.00 -4.00 14.47
CA PRO A 207 -12.81 -4.36 15.24
C PRO A 207 -13.18 -4.85 16.65
N VAL A 208 -12.64 -6.01 17.04
CA VAL A 208 -12.83 -6.60 18.35
C VAL A 208 -11.59 -6.36 19.19
N SER A 209 -11.79 -5.65 20.30
CA SER A 209 -10.76 -5.42 21.32
C SER A 209 -10.52 -6.68 22.13
N GLU A 210 -9.30 -7.18 22.08
CA GLU A 210 -8.84 -8.37 22.78
C GLU A 210 -7.81 -8.03 23.87
N LYS A 211 -7.80 -8.82 24.95
CA LYS A 211 -6.84 -8.68 26.05
C LYS A 211 -6.14 -10.00 26.27
N LEU A 212 -4.81 -9.98 26.18
CA LEU A 212 -4.04 -11.18 26.40
C LEU A 212 -3.93 -11.49 27.90
N ASP A 213 -4.56 -12.58 28.33
CA ASP A 213 -4.36 -13.12 29.68
C ASP A 213 -3.26 -14.19 29.63
N TRP A 214 -2.08 -13.82 30.14
CA TRP A 214 -0.91 -14.69 30.25
C TRP A 214 -1.17 -15.95 31.09
N GLY A 215 -2.18 -15.93 31.98
CA GLY A 215 -2.59 -17.09 32.77
C GLY A 215 -3.22 -18.23 31.95
N CYS A 216 -3.67 -17.96 30.71
CA CYS A 216 -4.20 -19.00 29.80
C CYS A 216 -3.10 -19.88 29.18
N PHE A 217 -1.84 -19.46 29.26
CA PHE A 217 -0.72 -20.21 28.74
C PHE A 217 -0.19 -21.21 29.78
N LYS A 218 0.21 -22.40 29.34
CA LYS A 218 0.70 -23.46 30.22
C LYS A 218 2.22 -23.54 30.15
N THR A 219 2.87 -23.79 31.28
CA THR A 219 4.28 -24.18 31.25
C THR A 219 4.40 -25.69 31.11
N ASP A 220 5.38 -26.16 30.34
CA ASP A 220 5.87 -27.54 30.43
C ASP A 220 7.21 -27.51 31.18
N CYS A 221 7.25 -28.15 32.35
CA CYS A 221 8.43 -28.19 33.22
C CYS A 221 9.05 -26.81 33.55
N GLY A 222 8.25 -25.74 33.57
CA GLY A 222 8.73 -24.39 33.88
C GLY A 222 9.32 -23.63 32.68
N HIS A 223 9.10 -24.11 31.46
CA HIS A 223 9.43 -23.40 30.22
C HIS A 223 8.19 -23.25 29.34
N VAL A 224 8.10 -22.14 28.61
CA VAL A 224 7.14 -22.03 27.52
C VAL A 224 7.66 -22.85 26.33
N VAL A 225 6.80 -23.70 25.79
CA VAL A 225 7.02 -24.48 24.55
C VAL A 225 5.93 -24.10 23.59
N ASP A 226 6.22 -23.81 22.32
CA ASP A 226 5.32 -23.34 21.26
C ASP A 226 3.83 -23.53 21.55
N GLN A 227 3.13 -22.43 21.87
CA GLN A 227 1.69 -22.46 22.17
C GLN A 227 0.95 -21.49 21.29
N THR A 228 -0.19 -21.94 20.79
CA THR A 228 -1.20 -21.07 20.20
C THR A 228 -2.34 -20.94 21.20
N VAL A 229 -2.66 -19.71 21.58
CA VAL A 229 -3.85 -19.38 22.36
C VAL A 229 -4.89 -18.81 21.41
N ASP A 230 -6.04 -19.46 21.40
CA ASP A 230 -7.20 -19.01 20.67
C ASP A 230 -8.04 -18.09 21.56
N MET A 231 -8.22 -16.85 21.11
CA MET A 231 -8.98 -15.81 21.80
C MET A 231 -10.37 -15.63 21.19
N GLY A 232 -10.75 -16.45 20.21
CA GLY A 232 -12.03 -16.39 19.52
C GLY A 232 -11.88 -15.87 18.09
N ASN A 233 -11.54 -14.58 17.94
CA ASN A 233 -11.36 -13.94 16.63
C ASN A 233 -9.89 -13.80 16.20
N THR A 234 -8.98 -13.97 17.15
CA THR A 234 -7.54 -13.93 16.92
C THR A 234 -6.88 -15.08 17.65
N LYS A 235 -5.81 -15.60 17.06
CA LYS A 235 -4.91 -16.58 17.64
C LYS A 235 -3.56 -15.94 17.82
N VAL A 236 -2.99 -16.09 19.02
CA VAL A 236 -1.64 -15.66 19.32
C VAL A 236 -0.77 -16.89 19.48
N ALA A 237 0.13 -17.11 18.53
CA ALA A 237 1.19 -18.11 18.63
C ALA A 237 2.40 -17.50 19.33
N PHE A 238 2.93 -18.24 20.28
CA PHE A 238 4.06 -17.84 21.12
C PHE A 238 5.23 -18.78 20.88
N ASP A 239 6.38 -18.22 20.54
CA ASP A 239 7.66 -18.93 20.40
C ASP A 239 8.74 -18.26 21.27
N PHE A 240 9.58 -19.07 21.91
CA PHE A 240 10.71 -18.58 22.70
C PHE A 240 12.01 -19.23 22.24
N ASN A 241 12.90 -18.40 21.71
CA ASN A 241 14.21 -18.80 21.25
C ASN A 241 15.26 -18.54 22.34
N VAL A 242 15.71 -19.62 22.96
CA VAL A 242 16.77 -19.64 23.98
C VAL A 242 18.13 -19.48 23.29
N LEU A 243 18.63 -18.26 23.23
CA LEU A 243 19.95 -17.96 22.65
C LEU A 243 21.06 -17.92 23.71
N ASP A 244 20.69 -17.69 24.98
CA ASP A 244 21.60 -17.64 26.12
C ASP A 244 21.39 -18.83 27.09
N GLN A 245 22.47 -19.34 27.68
CA GLN A 245 22.43 -20.53 28.51
C GLN A 245 21.67 -20.28 29.83
N GLY A 246 20.49 -20.86 29.96
CA GLY A 246 19.66 -20.73 31.17
C GLY A 246 18.64 -19.61 31.09
N ALA A 247 18.57 -18.89 29.96
CA ALA A 247 17.45 -18.02 29.68
C ALA A 247 16.14 -18.80 29.66
N SER A 248 15.08 -18.20 30.18
CA SER A 248 13.76 -18.81 30.26
C SER A 248 12.65 -17.79 30.12
N ALA A 249 11.55 -18.21 29.52
CA ALA A 249 10.29 -17.49 29.54
C ALA A 249 9.34 -18.23 30.48
N THR A 250 8.65 -17.53 31.37
CA THR A 250 7.67 -18.10 32.31
C THR A 250 6.51 -17.14 32.54
N PHE A 251 5.32 -17.70 32.73
CA PHE A 251 4.18 -16.89 33.19
C PHE A 251 4.28 -16.67 34.70
N THR A 252 4.02 -15.44 35.12
CA THR A 252 4.11 -15.03 36.52
C THR A 252 2.75 -14.57 37.04
N ASN A 253 2.47 -14.95 38.29
CA ASN A 253 1.35 -14.44 39.07
C ASN A 253 1.83 -13.49 40.18
N GLN A 254 3.08 -13.03 40.11
CA GLN A 254 3.54 -11.92 40.93
C GLN A 254 2.77 -10.67 40.52
N THR A 255 2.48 -9.81 41.50
CA THR A 255 1.90 -8.51 41.21
C THR A 255 2.94 -7.68 40.47
N GLU A 256 2.52 -7.08 39.36
CA GLU A 256 3.34 -6.26 38.48
C GLU A 256 2.63 -4.95 38.16
N TYR A 257 3.39 -3.91 37.79
CA TYR A 257 2.81 -2.65 37.38
C TYR A 257 1.93 -2.79 36.13
N VAL A 258 0.72 -2.22 36.19
CA VAL A 258 -0.25 -2.13 35.08
C VAL A 258 -0.79 -0.69 34.96
N GLY A 259 -1.05 -0.24 33.73
CA GLY A 259 -1.34 1.17 33.44
C GLY A 259 -2.77 1.61 33.75
N SER A 260 -3.72 0.69 33.94
CA SER A 260 -5.15 1.01 34.16
C SER A 260 -5.96 -0.02 34.96
N THR A 261 -7.13 0.40 35.48
CA THR A 261 -8.00 -0.39 36.36
C THR A 261 -8.93 -1.32 35.58
N GLY A 262 -8.44 -2.48 35.17
CA GLY A 262 -9.29 -3.51 34.56
C GLY A 262 -8.55 -4.75 34.07
N ILE A 263 -7.28 -4.90 34.43
CA ILE A 263 -6.39 -5.98 34.01
C ILE A 263 -5.80 -6.62 35.26
N ASP A 264 -5.63 -7.93 35.22
CA ASP A 264 -5.08 -8.67 36.35
C ASP A 264 -3.59 -8.36 36.49
N ALA A 265 -3.24 -7.61 37.54
CA ALA A 265 -1.85 -7.32 37.89
C ALA A 265 -1.04 -8.58 38.22
N HIS A 266 -1.68 -9.75 38.31
CA HIS A 266 -1.06 -11.06 38.51
C HIS A 266 -0.99 -11.89 37.21
N SER A 267 -0.92 -11.23 36.04
CA SER A 267 -0.81 -11.88 34.74
C SER A 267 0.29 -11.20 33.92
N GLY A 268 1.42 -11.89 33.75
CA GLY A 268 2.57 -11.38 33.00
C GLY A 268 3.44 -12.47 32.41
N LEU A 269 4.18 -12.12 31.36
CA LEU A 269 5.26 -12.93 30.80
C LEU A 269 6.59 -12.44 31.33
N LYS A 270 7.24 -13.26 32.14
CA LYS A 270 8.57 -13.01 32.67
C LYS A 270 9.63 -13.59 31.75
N LEU A 271 10.51 -12.74 31.24
CA LEU A 271 11.67 -13.14 30.45
C LEU A 271 12.92 -13.03 31.32
N TYR A 272 13.59 -14.16 31.54
CA TYR A 272 14.77 -14.29 32.38
C TYR A 272 15.99 -14.57 31.51
N GLY A 273 17.09 -13.86 31.78
CA GLY A 273 18.42 -14.14 31.22
C GLY A 273 19.32 -14.70 32.31
N CYS A 274 20.14 -15.70 31.99
CA CYS A 274 21.12 -16.26 32.92
C CYS A 274 22.51 -16.04 32.34
N GLY A 275 23.25 -15.05 32.84
CA GLY A 275 24.54 -14.75 32.21
C GLY A 275 25.62 -15.75 32.60
N GLY A 276 26.31 -16.28 31.60
CA GLY A 276 27.49 -17.11 31.82
C GLY A 276 28.29 -17.31 30.56
N GLU A 277 29.17 -16.34 30.23
CA GLU A 277 30.53 -16.50 29.67
C GLU A 277 31.14 -15.13 29.23
N GLY A 278 30.96 -14.06 30.01
CA GLY A 278 31.80 -12.85 29.92
C GLY A 278 31.83 -12.15 28.56
N GLY A 279 30.75 -11.46 28.20
CA GLY A 279 30.61 -10.61 27.02
C GLY A 279 29.15 -10.18 26.90
N ILE A 280 28.84 -9.21 26.02
CA ILE A 280 27.46 -9.03 25.55
C ILE A 280 27.17 -10.26 24.67
N ASP A 281 26.62 -11.32 25.28
CA ASP A 281 26.24 -12.61 24.67
C ASP A 281 24.87 -12.47 23.96
N PRO A 282 24.40 -13.42 23.11
CA PRO A 282 23.25 -13.21 22.26
C PRO A 282 21.94 -13.09 23.04
N THR A 283 21.17 -12.06 22.70
CA THR A 283 19.82 -11.79 23.19
C THR A 283 18.90 -13.00 23.01
N SER A 284 18.22 -13.45 24.07
CA SER A 284 17.12 -14.42 23.90
C SER A 284 15.84 -13.69 23.49
N SER A 285 15.03 -14.29 22.63
CA SER A 285 13.87 -13.60 22.05
C SER A 285 12.59 -14.39 22.20
N THR A 286 11.52 -13.67 22.52
CA THR A 286 10.14 -14.13 22.39
C THR A 286 9.53 -13.53 21.13
N THR A 287 8.77 -14.34 20.40
CA THR A 287 7.97 -13.91 19.27
C THR A 287 6.50 -14.22 19.53
N LEU A 288 5.65 -13.21 19.34
CA LEU A 288 4.20 -13.35 19.26
C LEU A 288 3.82 -13.21 17.79
N THR A 289 3.13 -14.21 17.24
CA THR A 289 2.57 -14.19 15.89
C THR A 289 1.06 -14.19 15.99
N PHE A 290 0.43 -13.23 15.36
CA PHE A 290 -1.02 -13.09 15.30
C PHE A 290 -1.53 -13.77 14.03
N SER A 291 -2.70 -14.35 14.13
CA SER A 291 -3.41 -14.99 13.02
C SER A 291 -4.89 -15.03 13.33
N SER A 292 -5.72 -15.28 12.32
CA SER A 292 -7.13 -15.60 12.52
C SER A 292 -7.50 -16.81 11.67
N ASP A 293 -8.46 -17.60 12.14
CA ASP A 293 -9.22 -18.55 11.31
C ASP A 293 -10.65 -18.06 11.04
N ASN A 294 -10.95 -16.82 11.43
CA ASN A 294 -12.18 -16.12 11.10
C ASN A 294 -11.92 -15.29 9.84
N ASP A 295 -12.67 -15.58 8.78
CA ASP A 295 -12.56 -14.97 7.45
C ASP A 295 -12.90 -13.47 7.43
N LYS A 296 -13.57 -12.97 8.48
CA LYS A 296 -13.91 -11.54 8.63
C LYS A 296 -12.72 -10.65 9.01
N TYR A 297 -11.56 -11.24 9.35
CA TYR A 297 -10.39 -10.51 9.84
C TYR A 297 -9.13 -10.96 9.10
N THR A 298 -8.22 -10.02 8.83
CA THR A 298 -7.01 -10.27 8.02
C THR A 298 -6.01 -11.23 8.68
N GLY A 299 -6.14 -11.43 10.01
CA GLY A 299 -5.19 -12.17 10.83
C GLY A 299 -4.12 -11.29 11.49
N GLU A 300 -4.03 -10.02 11.10
CA GLU A 300 -3.25 -9.00 11.80
C GLU A 300 -4.01 -8.41 12.99
N VAL A 301 -3.27 -7.67 13.83
CA VAL A 301 -3.83 -6.89 14.94
C VAL A 301 -3.32 -5.45 14.90
N GLN A 302 -4.14 -4.51 15.37
CA GLN A 302 -3.82 -3.08 15.42
C GLN A 302 -4.04 -2.50 16.81
N HIS A 303 -3.71 -1.22 17.00
CA HIS A 303 -3.85 -0.50 18.27
C HIS A 303 -3.29 -1.28 19.47
N THR A 304 -2.19 -1.99 19.23
CA THR A 304 -1.60 -2.85 20.23
C THR A 304 -0.88 -2.02 21.27
N SER A 305 -1.12 -2.31 22.54
CA SER A 305 -0.39 -1.67 23.63
C SER A 305 -0.07 -2.62 24.76
N PHE A 306 1.07 -2.42 25.41
CA PHE A 306 1.52 -3.24 26.53
C PHE A 306 2.59 -2.52 27.36
N LEU A 307 2.96 -3.10 28.49
CA LEU A 307 4.03 -2.62 29.37
C LEU A 307 5.19 -3.61 29.38
N ILE A 308 6.40 -3.09 29.45
CA ILE A 308 7.59 -3.85 29.84
C ILE A 308 8.09 -3.25 31.14
N ASN A 309 8.01 -4.04 32.20
CA ASN A 309 8.37 -3.67 33.57
C ASN A 309 9.77 -4.15 33.92
N ASP A 310 10.31 -3.58 35.00
CA ASP A 310 11.58 -3.97 35.60
C ASP A 310 12.80 -3.85 34.65
N VAL A 311 12.76 -2.92 33.69
CA VAL A 311 13.93 -2.58 32.85
C VAL A 311 14.95 -1.84 33.71
N ASP A 312 16.04 -2.55 34.05
CA ASP A 312 17.20 -2.11 34.84
C ASP A 312 16.96 -2.09 36.36
N LYS A 313 16.19 -3.05 36.86
CA LYS A 313 15.96 -3.27 38.30
C LYS A 313 17.13 -4.03 38.93
N GLY A 314 18.19 -3.31 39.28
CA GLY A 314 19.37 -3.87 39.95
C GLY A 314 19.25 -3.95 41.47
N TYR A 315 20.04 -4.84 42.10
CA TYR A 315 20.34 -4.71 43.53
C TYR A 315 21.37 -3.58 43.74
N PRO A 316 21.45 -2.96 44.93
CA PRO A 316 22.58 -2.11 45.27
C PRO A 316 23.89 -2.86 44.98
N TYR A 317 24.78 -2.26 44.20
CA TYR A 317 26.06 -2.82 43.73
C TYR A 317 25.99 -3.77 42.52
N ASP A 318 24.89 -3.76 41.79
CA ASP A 318 24.73 -4.54 40.58
C ASP A 318 24.81 -3.64 39.34
N ASN A 319 25.97 -3.61 38.69
CA ASN A 319 26.31 -2.66 37.64
C ASN A 319 26.06 -3.20 36.22
N HIS A 320 25.01 -4.02 36.04
CA HIS A 320 24.58 -4.50 34.73
C HIS A 320 23.70 -3.46 34.03
N VAL A 321 23.33 -3.74 32.79
CA VAL A 321 22.37 -2.94 32.02
C VAL A 321 21.41 -3.94 31.38
N ASP A 322 20.14 -3.85 31.74
CA ASP A 322 19.10 -4.57 31.02
C ASP A 322 18.94 -3.95 29.63
N VAL A 323 19.01 -4.80 28.60
CA VAL A 323 18.83 -4.40 27.19
C VAL A 323 17.64 -5.14 26.63
N VAL A 324 16.60 -4.38 26.27
CA VAL A 324 15.43 -4.90 25.57
C VAL A 324 15.50 -4.46 24.11
N THR A 325 15.31 -5.40 23.19
CA THR A 325 15.17 -5.09 21.76
C THR A 325 13.75 -5.39 21.31
N LEU A 326 13.14 -4.48 20.55
CA LEU A 326 11.77 -4.62 20.05
C LEU A 326 11.73 -4.47 18.53
N SER A 327 10.88 -5.26 17.89
CA SER A 327 10.45 -5.04 16.50
C SER A 327 9.04 -5.57 16.28
N ALA A 328 8.32 -4.93 15.36
CA ALA A 328 7.01 -5.34 14.91
C ALA A 328 7.02 -5.40 13.38
N LEU A 329 6.38 -6.41 12.81
CA LEU A 329 6.26 -6.60 11.37
C LEU A 329 4.80 -6.80 10.97
N ASP A 330 4.43 -6.25 9.82
CA ASP A 330 3.15 -6.54 9.14
C ASP A 330 3.14 -7.96 8.54
N ALA A 331 2.04 -8.33 7.90
CA ALA A 331 1.88 -9.62 7.22
C ALA A 331 2.92 -9.86 6.11
N ASP A 332 3.39 -8.80 5.45
CA ASP A 332 4.43 -8.84 4.41
C ASP A 332 5.85 -8.99 4.98
N GLY A 333 6.01 -8.79 6.28
CA GLY A 333 7.29 -8.79 6.96
C GLY A 333 8.04 -7.46 6.90
N LYS A 334 7.37 -6.35 6.59
CA LYS A 334 7.93 -4.99 6.65
C LYS A 334 7.81 -4.42 8.08
N PRO A 335 8.75 -3.57 8.53
CA PRO A 335 8.70 -3.01 9.88
C PRO A 335 7.53 -2.06 10.13
N VAL A 336 6.87 -2.24 11.28
CA VAL A 336 5.79 -1.38 11.78
C VAL A 336 6.34 -0.44 12.85
N ALA A 337 5.92 0.82 12.84
CA ALA A 337 6.41 1.84 13.76
C ALA A 337 5.97 1.54 15.21
N ILE A 338 6.92 1.64 16.16
CA ILE A 338 6.65 1.43 17.58
C ILE A 338 6.85 2.73 18.35
N LYS A 339 5.81 3.17 19.07
CA LYS A 339 5.93 4.28 20.01
C LYS A 339 6.26 3.74 21.40
N ILE A 340 7.41 4.14 21.92
CA ILE A 340 7.90 3.73 23.25
C ILE A 340 7.93 4.94 24.16
N THR A 341 7.21 4.87 25.27
CA THR A 341 7.12 5.93 26.28
C THR A 341 7.80 5.47 27.59
N PRO A 342 9.00 5.97 27.90
CA PRO A 342 9.64 5.75 29.20
C PRO A 342 8.78 6.23 30.36
N MET A 343 8.74 5.44 31.43
CA MET A 343 7.97 5.75 32.64
C MET A 343 8.85 6.07 33.85
N GLY A 344 10.17 5.96 33.70
CA GLY A 344 11.20 6.45 34.60
C GLY A 344 12.40 7.00 33.83
N ASP A 345 13.54 6.35 33.99
CA ASP A 345 14.87 6.72 33.50
C ASP A 345 15.36 5.87 32.31
N GLN A 346 14.43 5.18 31.63
CA GLN A 346 14.73 4.35 30.47
C GLN A 346 15.13 5.23 29.29
N THR A 347 16.19 4.81 28.60
CA THR A 347 16.66 5.36 27.33
C THR A 347 16.16 4.49 26.20
N VAL A 348 15.54 5.11 25.20
CA VAL A 348 15.06 4.44 23.98
C VAL A 348 15.93 4.90 22.82
N THR A 349 16.42 3.93 22.05
CA THR A 349 17.19 4.15 20.81
C THR A 349 16.42 3.52 19.66
N ASP A 350 16.07 4.32 18.66
CA ASP A 350 15.64 3.82 17.35
C ASP A 350 16.90 3.48 16.55
N ASN A 351 17.03 2.21 16.13
CA ASN A 351 18.21 1.72 15.43
C ASN A 351 18.18 2.04 13.92
N GLY A 352 17.06 2.56 13.39
CA GLY A 352 16.90 2.95 11.99
C GLY A 352 16.66 1.80 11.01
N ASP A 353 16.46 0.58 11.52
CA ASP A 353 16.18 -0.64 10.75
C ASP A 353 14.84 -1.29 11.12
N GLY A 354 13.95 -0.53 11.80
CA GLY A 354 12.69 -1.05 12.32
C GLY A 354 12.82 -1.76 13.67
N THR A 355 14.01 -1.75 14.28
CA THR A 355 14.23 -2.24 15.64
C THR A 355 14.51 -1.11 16.63
N TYR A 356 14.09 -1.31 17.87
CA TYR A 356 14.29 -0.38 18.97
C TYR A 356 15.07 -1.04 20.10
N THR A 357 15.98 -0.29 20.72
CA THR A 357 16.74 -0.71 21.90
C THR A 357 16.31 0.12 23.10
N ILE A 358 15.95 -0.53 24.20
CA ILE A 358 15.60 0.10 25.47
C ILE A 358 16.62 -0.34 26.52
N THR A 359 17.17 0.63 27.25
CA THR A 359 18.06 0.40 28.39
C THR A 359 17.63 1.27 29.57
N GLY A 360 17.75 0.81 30.80
CA GLY A 360 17.63 1.71 31.95
C GLY A 360 18.95 2.38 32.33
N THR A 361 18.90 3.25 33.33
CA THR A 361 20.10 3.65 34.07
C THR A 361 20.00 3.10 35.48
N ASP A 362 21.08 2.50 35.98
CA ASP A 362 21.19 2.07 37.38
C ASP A 362 21.07 3.30 38.31
N SER A 363 19.83 3.69 38.62
CA SER A 363 19.47 4.79 39.51
C SER A 363 18.81 4.28 40.77
N ASP A 364 19.08 3.03 41.14
CA ASP A 364 18.47 2.45 42.32
C ASP A 364 19.10 3.05 43.58
N THR A 365 18.31 3.86 44.30
CA THR A 365 18.78 4.55 45.52
C THR A 365 18.89 3.62 46.73
N GLY A 366 18.67 2.30 46.54
CA GLY A 366 18.90 1.26 47.55
C GLY A 366 18.06 1.43 48.82
N ASP A 367 16.92 2.11 48.73
CA ASP A 367 16.04 2.34 49.88
C ASP A 367 14.90 1.31 49.99
N GLY A 368 14.77 0.39 49.02
CA GLY A 368 13.76 -0.66 49.00
C GLY A 368 12.34 -0.15 48.78
N THR A 369 12.16 0.98 48.09
CA THR A 369 10.85 1.60 47.85
C THR A 369 10.22 1.30 46.49
N HIS A 370 10.93 0.65 45.57
CA HIS A 370 10.43 0.25 44.24
C HIS A 370 10.05 -1.24 44.23
N ASP A 371 8.78 -1.54 44.50
CA ASP A 371 8.19 -2.90 44.42
C ASP A 371 7.93 -3.26 42.94
N ALA A 372 7.68 -4.54 42.60
CA ALA A 372 7.27 -4.97 41.25
C ALA A 372 6.01 -4.24 40.72
N ASP A 373 5.28 -3.57 41.61
CA ASP A 373 4.11 -2.76 41.31
C ASP A 373 4.42 -1.29 40.96
N ASP A 374 5.69 -0.88 40.87
CA ASP A 374 6.07 0.50 40.59
C ASP A 374 6.22 0.80 39.08
N LYS A 375 5.79 2.00 38.71
CA LYS A 375 5.91 2.57 37.37
C LYS A 375 7.37 2.88 37.00
N VAL A 376 8.21 3.16 37.99
CA VAL A 376 9.64 3.44 37.81
C VAL A 376 10.33 2.14 37.36
N GLY A 377 11.04 2.15 36.24
CA GLY A 377 11.58 0.91 35.63
C GLY A 377 10.78 0.43 34.42
N SER A 378 9.63 1.03 34.13
CA SER A 378 8.73 0.55 33.08
C SER A 378 8.81 1.36 31.78
N VAL A 379 8.44 0.74 30.67
CA VAL A 379 8.11 1.43 29.42
C VAL A 379 6.72 1.03 28.94
N ARG A 380 6.00 2.01 28.39
CA ARG A 380 4.74 1.79 27.68
C ARG A 380 5.02 1.67 26.19
N ILE A 381 4.52 0.61 25.58
CA ILE A 381 4.60 0.35 24.15
C ILE A 381 3.21 0.58 23.55
N ASP A 382 3.15 1.36 22.47
CA ASP A 382 1.95 1.56 21.66
C ASP A 382 2.33 1.38 20.19
N ILE A 383 1.60 0.53 19.47
CA ILE A 383 1.74 0.22 18.04
C ILE A 383 0.37 0.49 17.43
N ALA A 384 0.27 1.53 16.62
CA ALA A 384 -1.02 1.97 16.09
C ALA A 384 -1.46 1.09 14.91
N ASP A 385 -0.54 0.88 13.98
CA ASP A 385 -0.82 0.26 12.69
C ASP A 385 -0.90 -1.28 12.79
N PRO A 386 -1.53 -1.94 11.80
CA PRO A 386 -1.59 -3.40 11.71
C PRO A 386 -0.22 -4.07 11.81
N MET A 387 -0.17 -5.17 12.56
CA MET A 387 1.00 -6.05 12.63
C MET A 387 0.58 -7.52 12.71
N ALA A 388 1.37 -8.38 12.08
CA ALA A 388 1.24 -9.83 12.19
C ALA A 388 2.20 -10.42 13.22
N LYS A 389 3.29 -9.73 13.56
CA LYS A 389 4.36 -10.29 14.38
C LYS A 389 5.03 -9.26 15.29
N LEU A 390 5.14 -9.58 16.57
CA LEU A 390 5.89 -8.81 17.56
C LEU A 390 7.06 -9.65 18.10
N THR A 391 8.27 -9.07 18.13
CA THR A 391 9.46 -9.70 18.69
C THR A 391 10.00 -8.88 19.86
N ILE A 392 10.21 -9.55 20.99
CA ILE A 392 10.78 -8.99 22.21
C ILE A 392 12.05 -9.77 22.55
N GLY A 393 13.20 -9.13 22.34
CA GLY A 393 14.49 -9.63 22.77
C GLY A 393 14.88 -9.08 24.13
N TYR A 394 15.49 -9.92 24.97
CA TYR A 394 16.03 -9.54 26.26
C TYR A 394 17.46 -10.05 26.43
N ALA A 395 18.34 -9.14 26.85
CA ALA A 395 19.71 -9.43 27.26
C ALA A 395 19.96 -8.72 28.61
N ASN A 396 20.36 -9.49 29.62
CA ASN A 396 20.63 -9.01 30.98
C ASN A 396 22.03 -8.36 31.13
N GLY A 397 22.86 -8.41 30.08
CA GLY A 397 24.17 -7.75 30.04
C GLY A 397 25.24 -8.26 31.03
N ALA A 398 24.92 -9.20 31.92
CA ALA A 398 25.81 -9.72 32.96
C ALA A 398 25.36 -11.08 33.52
N ASN A 399 26.17 -11.66 34.43
CA ASN A 399 25.96 -12.94 35.10
C ASN A 399 25.02 -12.86 36.32
N THR A 400 23.91 -12.14 36.19
CA THR A 400 22.91 -11.89 37.23
C THR A 400 21.57 -12.52 36.90
N ASP A 401 20.78 -12.78 37.96
CA ASP A 401 19.48 -13.45 37.89
C ASP A 401 18.35 -12.45 37.67
N GLN A 402 18.34 -11.76 36.54
CA GLN A 402 17.37 -10.70 36.26
C GLN A 402 16.38 -11.04 35.17
N ALA A 403 15.27 -10.32 35.22
CA ALA A 403 14.15 -10.52 34.34
C ALA A 403 13.39 -9.23 34.13
N ILE A 404 12.85 -9.08 32.93
CA ILE A 404 11.77 -8.14 32.63
C ILE A 404 10.44 -8.87 32.67
N THR A 405 9.36 -8.13 32.89
CA THR A 405 8.00 -8.68 32.80
C THR A 405 7.16 -7.89 31.79
N VAL A 406 6.58 -8.60 30.82
CA VAL A 406 5.62 -8.04 29.85
C VAL A 406 4.22 -8.20 30.42
N THR A 407 3.47 -7.10 30.52
CA THR A 407 2.13 -7.06 31.12
C THR A 407 1.18 -6.20 30.28
N ASP A 408 -0.11 -6.20 30.64
CA ASP A 408 -1.09 -5.22 30.14
C ASP A 408 -1.28 -5.22 28.60
N MET A 409 -1.14 -6.39 27.95
CA MET A 409 -1.22 -6.49 26.49
C MET A 409 -2.67 -6.46 25.98
N HIS A 410 -2.97 -5.46 25.18
CA HIS A 410 -4.23 -5.19 24.51
C HIS A 410 -3.99 -4.98 23.03
N PHE A 411 -4.94 -5.39 22.19
CA PHE A 411 -4.92 -5.18 20.76
C PHE A 411 -6.33 -5.28 20.18
N GLU A 412 -6.52 -4.86 18.93
CA GLU A 412 -7.77 -4.98 18.18
C GLU A 412 -7.55 -5.84 16.94
N THR A 413 -8.53 -6.67 16.57
CA THR A 413 -8.53 -7.35 15.26
C THR A 413 -8.59 -6.33 14.13
N VAL A 414 -7.94 -6.61 13.01
CA VAL A 414 -8.09 -5.83 11.77
C VAL A 414 -9.17 -6.49 10.90
N PRO A 415 -10.34 -5.84 10.70
CA PRO A 415 -11.35 -6.34 9.76
C PRO A 415 -10.79 -6.43 8.35
N VAL A 416 -11.27 -7.40 7.58
CA VAL A 416 -11.20 -7.30 6.13
C VAL A 416 -12.07 -6.10 5.75
N GLN A 417 -11.46 -5.11 5.08
CA GLN A 417 -12.20 -4.04 4.46
C GLN A 417 -12.64 -4.50 3.09
N THR A 418 -13.77 -3.97 2.70
CA THR A 418 -14.18 -3.87 1.33
C THR A 418 -14.37 -2.31 1.18
N ASP A 419 -13.82 -1.62 0.15
CA ASP A 419 -14.16 -0.30 -0.58
C ASP A 419 -15.15 -0.24 -1.83
N ALA A 420 -16.36 0.30 -1.72
CA ALA A 420 -17.51 0.12 -2.67
C ALA A 420 -18.73 0.93 -2.20
N GLY A 421 -18.46 2.16 -1.82
CA GLY A 421 -19.48 3.20 -1.80
C GLY A 421 -20.84 2.84 -1.17
N GLU A 422 -21.88 3.49 -1.68
CA GLU A 422 -23.26 3.04 -1.53
C GLU A 422 -23.66 2.40 -2.88
N PRO A 423 -24.56 1.41 -2.89
CA PRO A 423 -25.06 0.86 -4.15
C PRO A 423 -25.68 1.92 -5.05
N GLY A 424 -25.58 1.76 -6.36
CA GLY A 424 -26.08 2.73 -7.34
C GLY A 424 -26.94 2.15 -8.45
N ASP A 425 -27.36 3.01 -9.37
CA ASP A 425 -28.16 2.63 -10.54
C ASP A 425 -27.22 2.33 -11.72
N ASP A 426 -26.99 1.04 -12.03
CA ASP A 426 -25.89 0.63 -12.92
C ASP A 426 -26.28 0.44 -14.39
N LEU A 427 -25.30 0.59 -15.29
CA LEU A 427 -25.39 0.20 -16.69
C LEU A 427 -24.42 -0.94 -16.99
N ILE A 428 -24.97 -2.12 -17.25
CA ILE A 428 -24.20 -3.35 -17.48
C ILE A 428 -24.45 -3.88 -18.90
N ASN A 429 -23.37 -4.11 -19.65
CA ASN A 429 -23.41 -4.71 -20.99
C ASN A 429 -22.54 -5.98 -21.02
N GLY A 430 -23.14 -7.14 -21.33
CA GLY A 430 -22.45 -8.42 -21.44
C GLY A 430 -21.55 -8.49 -22.67
N GLY A 431 -22.08 -8.14 -23.84
CA GLY A 431 -21.31 -8.09 -25.08
C GLY A 431 -21.44 -9.37 -25.91
N LEU A 432 -20.33 -10.03 -26.23
CA LEU A 432 -20.28 -11.22 -27.09
C LEU A 432 -20.01 -12.50 -26.30
N GLY A 433 -21.03 -13.27 -25.98
CA GLY A 433 -20.89 -14.63 -25.47
C GLY A 433 -22.07 -15.00 -24.60
N ASP A 434 -21.96 -16.09 -23.83
CA ASP A 434 -23.02 -16.44 -22.88
C ASP A 434 -22.64 -15.87 -21.51
N ASP A 435 -23.27 -14.75 -21.13
CA ASP A 435 -22.87 -13.90 -20.01
C ASP A 435 -23.76 -14.05 -18.77
N VAL A 436 -23.27 -13.57 -17.63
CA VAL A 436 -24.00 -13.55 -16.37
C VAL A 436 -23.93 -12.16 -15.74
N LEU A 437 -25.06 -11.46 -15.69
CA LEU A 437 -25.15 -10.07 -15.25
C LEU A 437 -26.06 -9.95 -14.03
N TYR A 438 -25.60 -9.22 -13.01
CA TYR A 438 -26.34 -8.93 -11.78
C TYR A 438 -26.37 -7.42 -11.55
N GLY A 439 -27.55 -6.80 -11.48
CA GLY A 439 -27.71 -5.39 -11.11
C GLY A 439 -27.53 -5.17 -9.60
N GLU A 440 -28.09 -6.09 -8.81
CA GLU A 440 -28.01 -6.06 -7.34
C GLU A 440 -28.92 -5.00 -6.70
N GLN A 441 -28.41 -3.89 -6.17
CA GLN A 441 -29.24 -2.87 -5.52
C GLN A 441 -29.23 -1.57 -6.33
N GLY A 442 -30.34 -1.22 -6.97
CA GLY A 442 -30.32 -0.09 -7.87
C GLY A 442 -31.51 -0.13 -8.81
N ASN A 443 -31.72 0.90 -9.60
CA ASN A 443 -32.60 0.81 -10.77
C ASN A 443 -31.71 0.59 -11.99
N ASP A 444 -31.41 -0.66 -12.27
CA ASP A 444 -30.30 -1.01 -13.14
C ASP A 444 -30.75 -1.18 -14.59
N THR A 445 -29.80 -1.05 -15.51
CA THR A 445 -29.97 -1.36 -16.93
C THR A 445 -29.00 -2.45 -17.34
N LEU A 446 -29.52 -3.63 -17.63
CA LEU A 446 -28.72 -4.80 -18.02
C LEU A 446 -29.01 -5.17 -19.49
N ASN A 447 -27.97 -5.30 -20.30
CA ASN A 447 -28.04 -5.74 -21.69
C ASN A 447 -27.16 -7.00 -21.87
N GLY A 448 -27.77 -8.15 -22.19
CA GLY A 448 -27.05 -9.39 -22.50
C GLY A 448 -26.34 -9.35 -23.85
N ASP A 449 -26.88 -8.57 -24.80
CA ASP A 449 -26.37 -8.45 -26.16
C ASP A 449 -26.38 -9.76 -26.97
N ALA A 450 -25.30 -10.52 -27.06
CA ALA A 450 -25.20 -11.63 -28.00
C ALA A 450 -24.73 -12.95 -27.38
N GLY A 451 -25.68 -13.78 -26.96
CA GLY A 451 -25.50 -15.18 -26.62
C GLY A 451 -26.65 -15.63 -25.75
N ASN A 452 -26.50 -16.72 -24.99
CA ASN A 452 -27.56 -17.17 -24.09
C ASN A 452 -27.26 -16.67 -22.68
N ASP A 453 -27.84 -15.54 -22.34
CA ASP A 453 -27.40 -14.76 -21.19
C ASP A 453 -28.26 -15.03 -19.96
N THR A 454 -27.70 -14.78 -18.79
CA THR A 454 -28.42 -14.81 -17.51
C THR A 454 -28.36 -13.42 -16.88
N LEU A 455 -29.52 -12.79 -16.73
CA LEU A 455 -29.65 -11.44 -16.18
C LEU A 455 -30.53 -11.50 -14.92
N ASP A 456 -30.09 -10.88 -13.84
CA ASP A 456 -30.86 -10.66 -12.60
C ASP A 456 -30.78 -9.19 -12.21
N GLY A 457 -31.91 -8.48 -12.23
CA GLY A 457 -31.99 -7.06 -11.87
C GLY A 457 -31.68 -6.84 -10.40
N GLY A 458 -32.36 -7.60 -9.53
CA GLY A 458 -32.14 -7.53 -8.08
C GLY A 458 -33.21 -6.68 -7.40
N ALA A 459 -32.83 -5.59 -6.75
CA ALA A 459 -33.72 -4.75 -5.98
C ALA A 459 -33.80 -3.35 -6.58
N GLY A 460 -34.96 -2.96 -7.07
CA GLY A 460 -35.25 -1.64 -7.63
C GLY A 460 -36.15 -1.77 -8.85
N ASN A 461 -36.18 -0.78 -9.73
CA ASN A 461 -37.03 -0.87 -10.92
C ASN A 461 -36.14 -1.00 -12.16
N ASP A 462 -35.94 -2.23 -12.60
CA ASP A 462 -34.84 -2.54 -13.51
C ASP A 462 -35.30 -2.60 -14.96
N LEU A 463 -34.35 -2.39 -15.88
CA LEU A 463 -34.51 -2.54 -17.31
C LEU A 463 -33.57 -3.64 -17.83
N LEU A 464 -34.14 -4.78 -18.21
CA LEU A 464 -33.36 -5.92 -18.71
C LEU A 464 -33.66 -6.19 -20.19
N HIS A 465 -32.61 -6.34 -20.98
CA HIS A 465 -32.63 -6.75 -22.38
C HIS A 465 -31.81 -8.02 -22.58
N GLY A 466 -32.45 -9.12 -22.98
CA GLY A 466 -31.78 -10.40 -23.25
C GLY A 466 -30.87 -10.34 -24.48
N GLY A 467 -31.33 -9.70 -25.55
CA GLY A 467 -30.56 -9.58 -26.79
C GLY A 467 -30.81 -10.75 -27.75
N ASP A 468 -29.74 -11.25 -28.38
CA ASP A 468 -29.76 -12.36 -29.34
C ASP A 468 -29.41 -13.69 -28.64
N GLY A 469 -30.38 -14.57 -28.39
CA GLY A 469 -30.11 -15.92 -27.89
C GLY A 469 -31.26 -16.58 -27.17
N ASN A 470 -31.01 -17.39 -26.15
CA ASN A 470 -32.09 -17.95 -25.33
C ASN A 470 -31.81 -17.59 -23.89
N ASP A 471 -32.42 -16.51 -23.44
CA ASP A 471 -31.94 -15.82 -22.26
C ASP A 471 -32.75 -16.17 -21.02
N SER A 472 -32.17 -15.96 -19.86
CA SER A 472 -32.82 -16.14 -18.57
C SER A 472 -32.82 -14.82 -17.82
N LEU A 473 -33.97 -14.15 -17.76
CA LEU A 473 -34.13 -12.84 -17.13
C LEU A 473 -34.96 -12.96 -15.83
N SER A 474 -34.45 -12.36 -14.76
CA SER A 474 -35.11 -12.19 -13.47
C SER A 474 -35.14 -10.70 -13.12
N GLY A 475 -36.32 -10.14 -12.84
CA GLY A 475 -36.48 -8.74 -12.46
C GLY A 475 -36.06 -8.54 -11.01
N GLY A 476 -36.81 -9.16 -10.10
CA GLY A 476 -36.45 -9.23 -8.70
C GLY A 476 -37.48 -8.51 -7.86
N ASP A 477 -37.09 -7.58 -7.00
CA ASP A 477 -37.99 -6.75 -6.19
C ASP A 477 -38.17 -5.38 -6.85
N GLY A 478 -39.40 -5.02 -7.24
CA GLY A 478 -39.77 -3.69 -7.76
C GLY A 478 -40.53 -3.76 -9.09
N ASP A 479 -40.78 -2.61 -9.72
CA ASP A 479 -41.61 -2.53 -10.93
C ASP A 479 -40.74 -2.60 -12.20
N ASP A 480 -40.41 -3.81 -12.64
CA ASP A 480 -39.38 -4.04 -13.66
C ASP A 480 -39.88 -4.03 -15.10
N SER A 481 -38.96 -3.83 -16.05
CA SER A 481 -39.19 -3.93 -17.50
C SER A 481 -38.23 -4.93 -18.16
N LEU A 482 -38.73 -6.11 -18.51
CA LEU A 482 -37.93 -7.21 -19.06
C LEU A 482 -38.29 -7.47 -20.52
N TYR A 483 -37.27 -7.48 -21.39
CA TYR A 483 -37.37 -7.76 -22.82
C TYR A 483 -36.48 -8.96 -23.15
N GLY A 484 -37.06 -10.09 -23.53
CA GLY A 484 -36.29 -11.26 -23.98
C GLY A 484 -35.69 -11.09 -25.38
N ASP A 485 -36.21 -10.16 -26.17
CA ASP A 485 -35.73 -9.87 -27.52
C ASP A 485 -35.70 -11.09 -28.46
N ALA A 486 -34.56 -11.60 -28.90
CA ALA A 486 -34.48 -12.60 -29.97
C ALA A 486 -34.09 -14.01 -29.49
N GLY A 487 -35.08 -14.81 -29.14
CA GLY A 487 -35.04 -16.27 -29.13
C GLY A 487 -35.94 -16.85 -28.05
N ASN A 488 -35.64 -18.04 -27.51
CA ASN A 488 -36.58 -18.70 -26.59
C ASN A 488 -36.24 -18.40 -25.13
N ASP A 489 -36.81 -17.31 -24.63
CA ASP A 489 -36.39 -16.73 -23.34
C ASP A 489 -37.21 -17.25 -22.17
N THR A 490 -36.58 -17.27 -21.01
CA THR A 490 -37.22 -17.49 -19.72
C THR A 490 -37.24 -16.17 -18.96
N ILE A 491 -38.44 -15.62 -18.76
CA ILE A 491 -38.61 -14.32 -18.11
C ILE A 491 -39.42 -14.47 -16.82
N ASN A 492 -38.87 -13.96 -15.72
CA ASN A 492 -39.54 -13.89 -14.42
C ASN A 492 -39.45 -12.47 -13.86
N GLY A 493 -40.59 -11.76 -13.81
CA GLY A 493 -40.61 -10.39 -13.27
C GLY A 493 -40.36 -10.30 -11.76
N GLY A 494 -40.65 -11.34 -10.99
CA GLY A 494 -40.45 -11.30 -9.55
C GLY A 494 -41.60 -10.61 -8.80
N ALA A 495 -41.28 -9.63 -7.97
CA ALA A 495 -42.16 -8.98 -7.02
C ALA A 495 -42.39 -7.50 -7.37
N GLY A 496 -43.49 -7.21 -8.07
CA GLY A 496 -43.93 -5.84 -8.31
C GLY A 496 -45.01 -5.81 -9.37
N ASP A 497 -45.23 -4.64 -9.97
CA ASP A 497 -46.06 -4.46 -11.15
C ASP A 497 -45.20 -4.45 -12.44
N ASP A 498 -44.74 -5.62 -12.86
CA ASP A 498 -43.74 -5.78 -13.93
C ASP A 498 -44.32 -5.70 -15.36
N TYR A 499 -43.48 -5.27 -16.31
CA TYR A 499 -43.70 -5.35 -17.75
C TYR A 499 -42.79 -6.40 -18.39
N LEU A 500 -43.38 -7.44 -19.00
CA LEU A 500 -42.64 -8.53 -19.62
C LEU A 500 -42.94 -8.65 -21.13
N SER A 501 -41.90 -8.72 -21.95
CA SER A 501 -41.98 -8.88 -23.40
C SER A 501 -40.99 -9.93 -23.90
N GLY A 502 -41.46 -11.16 -24.15
CA GLY A 502 -40.63 -12.27 -24.65
C GLY A 502 -40.27 -12.23 -26.14
N GLY A 503 -40.36 -11.07 -26.80
CA GLY A 503 -39.81 -10.85 -28.14
C GLY A 503 -40.14 -11.87 -29.25
N GLU A 504 -39.14 -12.23 -30.06
CA GLU A 504 -39.19 -13.22 -31.14
C GLU A 504 -38.75 -14.60 -30.65
N GLY A 505 -39.68 -15.57 -30.56
CA GLY A 505 -39.34 -16.92 -30.09
C GLY A 505 -40.59 -17.71 -29.69
N ASP A 506 -40.41 -18.95 -29.21
CA ASP A 506 -41.50 -19.84 -28.74
C ASP A 506 -41.62 -19.90 -27.21
#